data_AF-D5EQ00-F1
#
_entry.id   AF-D5EQ00-F1
#
_cell.length_a   1.000
_cell.length_b   1.000
_cell.length_c   1.000
_cell.angle_alpha   90.00
_cell.angle_beta   90.00
_cell.angle_gamma   90.00
#
_symmetry.space_group_name_H-M   'P 1'
#
loop_
_entity.id
_entity.type
_entity.pdbx_description
1 polymer ?
#
loop_
_entity_poly.entity_id
_entity_poly.type
_entity_poly.pdbx_seq_one_letter_code
_entity_poly.pdbx_strand_id
1 'polypeptide(L)'
;MENETNEEALILSEAEARVLGCLLEKAVTTPDVYPLTFNSLLTACNQKTNRDPVVDYDEDVVAEAIEGLRGKQLIYRADGAGSRVQKYRHRIDERFGLSAASQALLTVLLLRGPQTPGELRTRTERMHVFLDVAAVEAEIAATAEDVDLPLWTRLPQAPGQKEARYMHCLYGTDFVRPTESVEAAPAPAVAAVQQRSERVTQLETRVDELERELAELKASFASFRQQFD
;
A
#
# COMPACT_ATOMS: atom_id res chain seq x y z
N MET A 1 -21.22 -0.98 16.89
CA MET A 1 -21.37 0.32 16.20
C MET A 1 -20.15 1.23 16.36
N GLU A 2 -19.36 1.19 17.45
CA GLU A 2 -18.09 1.95 17.51
C GLU A 2 -16.91 1.25 16.78
N ASN A 3 -16.92 -0.09 16.69
CA ASN A 3 -15.83 -0.85 16.03
C ASN A 3 -15.82 -0.73 14.49
N GLU A 4 -16.98 -0.65 13.83
CA GLU A 4 -17.05 -0.60 12.36
C GLU A 4 -16.40 0.68 11.80
N THR A 5 -16.57 1.82 12.49
CA THR A 5 -15.93 3.09 12.14
C THR A 5 -14.40 3.08 12.26
N ASN A 6 -13.83 2.21 13.09
CA ASN A 6 -12.38 2.15 13.29
C ASN A 6 -11.69 1.22 12.26
N GLU A 7 -12.43 0.24 11.72
CA GLU A 7 -11.96 -0.64 10.65
C GLU A 7 -11.91 0.08 9.29
N GLU A 8 -12.93 0.87 8.95
CA GLU A 8 -12.91 1.71 7.73
C GLU A 8 -11.80 2.77 7.79
N ALA A 9 -11.47 3.28 8.99
CA ALA A 9 -10.44 4.29 9.18
C ALA A 9 -9.01 3.79 8.91
N LEU A 10 -8.78 2.48 8.83
CA LEU A 10 -7.44 1.90 8.67
C LEU A 10 -7.14 1.39 7.26
N ILE A 11 -8.04 1.56 6.31
CA ILE A 11 -7.81 1.16 4.93
C ILE A 11 -6.70 2.02 4.33
N LEU A 12 -5.62 1.38 3.87
CA LEU A 12 -4.46 2.02 3.27
C LEU A 12 -4.60 2.09 1.75
N SER A 13 -4.05 3.13 1.13
CA SER A 13 -3.71 3.13 -0.29
C SER A 13 -2.43 2.34 -0.54
N GLU A 14 -2.15 1.99 -1.79
CA GLU A 14 -0.90 1.30 -2.16
C GLU A 14 0.36 2.11 -1.77
N ALA A 15 0.29 3.45 -1.93
CA ALA A 15 1.38 4.34 -1.57
C ALA A 15 1.56 4.41 -0.04
N GLU A 16 0.48 4.46 0.73
CA GLU A 16 0.53 4.43 2.20
C GLU A 16 1.11 3.11 2.70
N ALA A 17 0.65 1.97 2.17
CA ALA A 17 1.20 0.66 2.50
C ALA A 17 2.70 0.57 2.17
N ARG A 18 3.11 1.11 1.02
CA ARG A 18 4.53 1.19 0.63
C ARG A 18 5.35 2.03 1.61
N VAL A 19 4.88 3.23 1.95
CA VAL A 19 5.56 4.14 2.89
C VAL A 19 5.69 3.48 4.27
N LEU A 20 4.61 2.90 4.79
CA LEU A 20 4.60 2.22 6.08
C LEU A 20 5.55 1.03 6.09
N GLY A 21 5.50 0.17 5.06
CA GLY A 21 6.42 -0.95 4.90
C GLY A 21 7.88 -0.51 4.84
N CYS A 22 8.19 0.60 4.16
CA CYS A 22 9.57 1.13 4.12
C CYS A 22 10.03 1.59 5.50
N LEU A 23 9.18 2.27 6.27
CA LEU A 23 9.53 2.70 7.63
C LEU A 23 9.80 1.50 8.54
N LEU A 24 8.94 0.48 8.50
CA LEU A 24 9.12 -0.76 9.28
C LEU A 24 10.40 -1.50 8.89
N GLU A 25 10.67 -1.64 7.58
CA GLU A 25 11.89 -2.27 7.07
C GLU A 25 13.14 -1.55 7.56
N LYS A 26 13.20 -0.22 7.41
CA LYS A 26 14.38 0.57 7.76
C LYS A 26 14.58 0.76 9.25
N ALA A 27 13.52 0.70 10.05
CA ALA A 27 13.64 0.70 11.51
C ALA A 27 14.50 -0.46 12.03
N VAL A 28 14.43 -1.62 11.37
CA VAL A 28 15.19 -2.81 11.77
C VAL A 28 16.49 -2.97 10.98
N THR A 29 16.43 -2.81 9.65
CA THR A 29 17.58 -3.14 8.78
C THR A 29 18.64 -2.05 8.72
N THR A 30 18.30 -0.80 9.05
CA THR A 30 19.21 0.35 9.00
C THR A 30 18.90 1.33 10.15
N PRO A 31 19.08 0.91 11.42
CA PRO A 31 18.69 1.70 12.59
C PRO A 31 19.51 2.98 12.76
N ASP A 32 20.70 3.06 12.15
CA ASP A 32 21.60 4.21 12.15
C ASP A 32 21.06 5.41 11.36
N VAL A 33 20.24 5.16 10.33
CA VAL A 33 19.58 6.21 9.54
C VAL A 33 18.13 6.44 9.92
N TYR A 34 17.58 5.64 10.84
CA TYR A 34 16.20 5.78 11.33
C TYR A 34 16.14 6.76 12.53
N PRO A 35 15.14 7.67 12.62
CA PRO A 35 13.99 7.87 11.74
C PRO A 35 14.33 8.48 10.38
N LEU A 36 13.57 8.14 9.35
CA LEU A 36 13.88 8.50 7.96
C LEU A 36 13.50 9.94 7.64
N THR A 37 14.34 10.63 6.87
CA THR A 37 13.95 11.89 6.23
C THR A 37 12.98 11.63 5.07
N PHE A 38 12.29 12.68 4.59
CA PHE A 38 11.44 12.60 3.41
C PHE A 38 12.16 11.98 2.20
N ASN A 39 13.35 12.49 1.84
CA ASN A 39 14.12 12.00 0.69
C ASN A 39 14.58 10.54 0.87
N SER A 40 14.95 10.16 2.10
CA SER A 40 15.30 8.77 2.41
C SER A 40 14.10 7.82 2.24
N LEU A 41 12.90 8.30 2.60
CA LEU A 41 11.66 7.54 2.46
C LEU A 41 11.22 7.40 1.00
N LEU A 42 11.28 8.49 0.22
CA LEU A 42 11.06 8.46 -1.24
C LEU A 42 11.99 7.44 -1.92
N THR A 43 13.29 7.50 -1.59
CA THR A 43 14.29 6.56 -2.10
C THR A 43 13.96 5.11 -1.70
N ALA A 44 13.49 4.88 -0.47
CA ALA A 44 13.11 3.56 0.02
C ALA A 44 11.86 3.00 -0.68
N CYS A 45 10.90 3.86 -1.04
CA CYS A 45 9.67 3.46 -1.74
C CYS A 45 9.96 2.94 -3.17
N ASN A 46 10.91 3.59 -3.86
CA ASN A 46 11.27 3.32 -5.26
C ASN A 46 12.45 2.34 -5.42
N GLN A 47 12.80 1.58 -4.37
CA GLN A 47 13.86 0.57 -4.48
C GLN A 47 13.47 -0.53 -5.49
N LYS A 48 14.44 -0.96 -6.32
CA LYS A 48 14.23 -2.04 -7.30
C LYS A 48 14.22 -3.43 -6.68
N THR A 49 14.77 -3.57 -5.47
CA THR A 49 14.85 -4.84 -4.75
C THR A 49 13.89 -4.81 -3.58
N ASN A 50 13.39 -6.01 -3.23
CA ASN A 50 12.49 -6.18 -2.10
C ASN A 50 11.17 -5.38 -2.20
N ARG A 51 10.75 -5.05 -3.43
CA ARG A 51 9.47 -4.39 -3.74
C ARG A 51 8.74 -5.17 -4.82
N ASP A 52 7.44 -5.35 -4.63
CA ASP A 52 6.54 -5.91 -5.63
C ASP A 52 5.15 -5.26 -5.55
N PRO A 53 4.78 -4.38 -6.52
CA PRO A 53 5.54 -4.03 -7.71
C PRO A 53 6.68 -3.06 -7.42
N VAL A 54 7.64 -2.99 -8.33
CA VAL A 54 8.58 -1.85 -8.39
C VAL A 54 7.78 -0.63 -8.88
N VAL A 55 7.94 0.49 -8.19
CA VAL A 55 7.23 1.75 -8.47
C VAL A 55 8.21 2.88 -8.69
N ASP A 56 7.72 3.99 -9.20
CA ASP A 56 8.45 5.25 -9.34
C ASP A 56 7.56 6.40 -8.84
N TYR A 57 7.33 6.47 -7.53
CA TYR A 57 6.54 7.54 -6.93
C TYR A 57 7.31 8.87 -6.97
N ASP A 58 6.59 9.96 -7.19
CA ASP A 58 7.13 11.31 -7.05
C ASP A 58 6.98 11.82 -5.59
N GLU A 59 7.43 13.06 -5.37
CA GLU A 59 7.36 13.69 -4.06
C GLU A 59 5.91 13.89 -3.60
N ASP A 60 5.00 14.25 -4.50
CA ASP A 60 3.60 14.54 -4.16
C ASP A 60 2.88 13.29 -3.65
N VAL A 61 3.05 12.15 -4.34
CA VAL A 61 2.47 10.86 -3.94
C VAL A 61 2.97 10.43 -2.56
N VAL A 62 4.28 10.58 -2.29
CA VAL A 62 4.84 10.21 -0.97
C VAL A 62 4.41 11.18 0.11
N ALA A 63 4.30 12.47 -0.18
CA ALA A 63 3.82 13.48 0.76
C ALA A 63 2.36 13.24 1.16
N GLU A 64 1.49 12.94 0.18
CA GLU A 64 0.10 12.60 0.43
C GLU A 64 -0.03 11.33 1.27
N ALA A 65 0.73 10.28 0.93
CA ALA A 65 0.74 9.02 1.69
C ALA A 65 1.22 9.21 3.15
N ILE A 66 2.23 10.08 3.37
CA ILE A 66 2.69 10.43 4.72
C ILE A 66 1.56 11.10 5.49
N GLU A 67 0.85 12.07 4.91
CA GLU A 67 -0.22 12.77 5.61
C GLU A 67 -1.41 11.86 5.90
N GLY A 68 -1.78 10.99 4.96
CA GLY A 68 -2.81 9.97 5.18
C GLY A 68 -2.46 9.02 6.33
N LEU A 69 -1.22 8.50 6.37
CA LEU A 69 -0.74 7.68 7.48
C LEU A 69 -0.68 8.43 8.83
N ARG A 70 -0.38 9.74 8.82
CA ARG A 70 -0.42 10.57 10.03
C ARG A 70 -1.85 10.74 10.53
N GLY A 71 -2.81 10.97 9.63
CA GLY A 71 -4.24 11.01 9.96
C GLY A 71 -4.72 9.70 10.58
N LYS A 72 -4.21 8.56 10.09
CA LYS A 72 -4.47 7.21 10.62
C LYS A 72 -3.69 6.86 11.89
N GLN A 73 -2.83 7.77 12.35
CA GLN A 73 -1.96 7.62 13.53
C GLN A 73 -0.99 6.43 13.42
N LEU A 74 -0.63 6.03 12.19
CA LEU A 74 0.31 4.95 11.92
C LEU A 74 1.77 5.42 11.84
N ILE A 75 1.97 6.71 11.59
CA ILE A 75 3.29 7.35 11.60
C ILE A 75 3.22 8.70 12.33
N TYR A 76 4.36 9.17 12.82
CA TYR A 76 4.49 10.49 13.40
C TYR A 76 5.83 11.13 13.02
N ARG A 77 5.90 12.46 13.19
CA ARG A 77 7.13 13.22 12.99
C ARG A 77 8.00 13.13 14.23
N ALA A 78 9.23 12.66 14.05
CA ALA A 78 10.25 12.56 15.08
C ALA A 78 11.25 13.72 14.93
N ASP A 79 10.73 14.94 14.99
CA ASP A 79 11.55 16.14 14.85
C ASP A 79 12.39 16.33 16.13
N GLY A 80 13.72 16.29 16.00
CA GLY A 80 14.61 16.68 17.08
C GLY A 80 14.51 18.20 17.30
N ALA A 81 14.55 18.65 18.56
CA ALA A 81 14.53 20.08 18.90
C ALA A 81 15.61 20.84 18.09
N GLY A 82 15.18 21.74 17.21
CA GLY A 82 16.05 22.54 16.34
C GLY A 82 16.45 21.92 14.99
N SER A 83 16.03 20.69 14.68
CA SER A 83 16.25 20.10 13.35
C SER A 83 15.35 20.75 12.30
N ARG A 84 15.95 21.26 11.22
CA ARG A 84 15.20 21.77 10.05
C ARG A 84 14.65 20.67 9.15
N VAL A 85 15.22 19.46 9.25
CA VAL A 85 14.85 18.32 8.41
C VAL A 85 13.82 17.49 9.15
N GLN A 86 12.65 17.33 8.52
CA GLN A 86 11.56 16.51 9.04
C GLN A 86 11.94 15.04 8.96
N LYS A 87 11.70 14.30 10.04
CA LYS A 87 11.94 12.86 10.11
C LYS A 87 10.69 12.12 10.51
N TYR A 88 10.50 10.93 9.99
CA TYR A 88 9.29 10.12 10.14
C TYR A 88 9.59 8.79 10.81
N ARG A 89 8.71 8.40 11.73
CA ARG A 89 8.76 7.14 12.47
C ARG A 89 7.39 6.45 12.41
N HIS A 90 7.38 5.13 12.26
CA HIS A 90 6.16 4.33 12.39
C HIS A 90 5.71 4.23 13.85
N ARG A 91 4.43 3.91 14.05
CA ARG A 91 3.77 3.75 15.35
C ARG A 91 3.06 2.40 15.50
N ILE A 92 3.38 1.43 14.64
CA ILE A 92 2.69 0.13 14.63
C ILE A 92 2.86 -0.66 15.93
N ASP A 93 4.03 -0.57 16.55
CA ASP A 93 4.34 -1.16 17.86
C ASP A 93 3.40 -0.64 18.94
N GLU A 94 3.21 0.68 19.02
CA GLU A 94 2.32 1.30 20.00
C GLU A 94 0.83 1.08 19.69
N ARG A 95 0.46 0.99 18.41
CA ARG A 95 -0.95 0.91 17.98
C ARG A 95 -1.52 -0.51 18.06
N PHE A 96 -0.70 -1.51 17.76
CA PHE A 96 -1.14 -2.90 17.63
C PHE A 96 -0.42 -3.87 18.58
N GLY A 97 0.59 -3.41 19.32
CA GLY A 97 1.34 -4.27 20.24
C GLY A 97 2.15 -5.38 19.54
N LEU A 98 2.47 -5.21 18.25
CA LEU A 98 3.07 -6.26 17.44
C LEU A 98 4.47 -6.65 17.89
N SER A 99 4.72 -7.96 17.94
CA SER A 99 6.04 -8.53 18.17
C SER A 99 6.99 -8.17 17.02
N ALA A 100 8.31 -8.25 17.24
CA ALA A 100 9.30 -8.05 16.17
C ALA A 100 9.12 -9.07 15.02
N ALA A 101 8.64 -10.28 15.34
CA ALA A 101 8.35 -11.32 14.35
C ALA A 101 7.12 -10.93 13.50
N SER A 102 6.02 -10.54 14.14
CA SER A 102 4.80 -10.07 13.44
C SER A 102 5.09 -8.84 12.57
N GLN A 103 5.89 -7.89 13.06
CA GLN A 103 6.28 -6.70 12.30
C GLN A 103 7.08 -7.06 11.05
N ALA A 104 8.00 -8.03 11.15
CA ALA A 104 8.76 -8.49 9.99
C ALA A 104 7.86 -9.13 8.93
N LEU A 105 6.90 -9.97 9.34
CA LEU A 105 5.94 -10.59 8.43
C LEU A 105 5.06 -9.55 7.74
N LEU A 106 4.46 -8.64 8.51
CA LEU A 106 3.63 -7.56 7.98
C LEU A 106 4.41 -6.68 7.00
N THR A 107 5.66 -6.37 7.31
CA THR A 107 6.53 -5.57 6.43
C THR A 107 6.73 -6.24 5.07
N VAL A 108 7.03 -7.54 5.04
CA VAL A 108 7.21 -8.27 3.78
C VAL A 108 5.90 -8.30 2.97
N LEU A 109 4.77 -8.51 3.63
CA LEU A 109 3.46 -8.52 2.97
C LEU A 109 3.09 -7.14 2.39
N LEU A 110 3.35 -6.04 3.12
CA LEU A 110 3.12 -4.67 2.62
C LEU A 110 3.99 -4.34 1.42
N LEU A 111 5.25 -4.79 1.43
CA LEU A 111 6.22 -4.43 0.39
C LEU A 111 6.16 -5.34 -0.83
N ARG A 112 5.63 -6.56 -0.69
CA ARG A 112 5.67 -7.58 -1.75
C ARG A 112 4.35 -8.30 -2.04
N GLY A 113 3.27 -7.96 -1.35
CA GLY A 113 1.97 -8.58 -1.57
C GLY A 113 1.88 -10.04 -1.08
N PRO A 114 1.09 -10.90 -1.76
CA PRO A 114 0.81 -12.26 -1.30
C PRO A 114 2.02 -13.20 -1.34
N GLN A 115 2.30 -13.89 -0.23
CA GLN A 115 3.53 -14.66 -0.04
C GLN A 115 3.26 -16.03 0.60
N THR A 116 4.02 -17.06 0.23
CA THR A 116 3.95 -18.35 0.95
C THR A 116 4.74 -18.28 2.27
N PRO A 117 4.45 -19.16 3.25
CA PRO A 117 5.22 -19.26 4.49
C PRO A 117 6.73 -19.46 4.28
N GLY A 118 7.13 -20.25 3.28
CA GLY A 118 8.54 -20.45 2.93
C GLY A 118 9.21 -19.18 2.41
N GLU A 119 8.48 -18.39 1.60
CA GLU A 119 8.98 -17.10 1.12
C GLU A 119 9.07 -16.07 2.24
N LEU A 120 8.08 -16.02 3.14
CA LEU A 120 8.07 -15.14 4.31
C LEU A 120 9.29 -15.40 5.17
N ARG A 121 9.53 -16.66 5.57
CA ARG A 121 10.71 -17.05 6.35
C ARG A 121 12.01 -16.54 5.75
N THR A 122 12.20 -16.72 4.44
CA THR A 122 13.43 -16.33 3.76
C THR A 122 13.55 -14.80 3.67
N ARG A 123 12.46 -14.10 3.38
CA ARG A 123 12.48 -12.65 3.11
C ARG A 123 12.47 -11.80 4.38
N THR A 124 12.07 -12.36 5.53
CA THR A 124 12.16 -11.69 6.83
C THR A 124 13.53 -11.83 7.49
N GLU A 125 14.44 -12.67 7.00
CA GLU A 125 15.68 -13.05 7.69
C GLU A 125 16.54 -11.86 8.20
N ARG A 126 16.55 -10.74 7.46
CA ARG A 126 17.27 -9.51 7.87
C ARG A 126 16.56 -8.69 8.95
N MET A 127 15.29 -8.97 9.22
CA MET A 127 14.46 -8.30 10.22
C MET A 127 14.19 -9.21 11.43
N HIS A 128 13.83 -10.47 11.17
CA HIS A 128 13.58 -11.49 12.17
C HIS A 128 13.86 -12.89 11.61
N VAL A 129 14.58 -13.72 12.37
CA VAL A 129 14.97 -15.07 11.97
C VAL A 129 13.98 -16.08 12.56
N PHE A 130 13.22 -16.75 11.68
CA PHE A 130 12.36 -17.87 12.06
C PHE A 130 13.09 -19.20 11.94
N LEU A 131 12.92 -20.07 12.93
CA LEU A 131 13.55 -21.39 12.98
C LEU A 131 13.20 -22.23 11.74
N ASP A 132 11.90 -22.37 11.49
CA ASP A 132 11.33 -23.15 10.40
C ASP A 132 10.05 -22.48 9.87
N VAL A 133 9.41 -23.14 8.90
CA VAL A 133 8.15 -22.67 8.31
C VAL A 133 7.00 -22.75 9.30
N ALA A 134 7.01 -23.73 10.21
CA ALA A 134 5.98 -23.89 11.22
C ALA A 134 5.98 -22.73 12.22
N ALA A 135 7.14 -22.17 12.56
CA ALA A 135 7.26 -20.99 13.39
C ALA A 135 6.62 -19.74 12.75
N VAL A 136 6.70 -19.61 11.42
CA VAL A 136 6.01 -18.53 10.69
C VAL A 136 4.50 -18.69 10.80
N GLU A 137 3.97 -19.89 10.55
CA GLU A 137 2.53 -20.15 10.64
C GLU A 137 2.01 -20.00 12.08
N ALA A 138 2.80 -20.41 13.07
CA ALA A 138 2.46 -20.23 14.48
C ALA A 138 2.40 -18.75 14.87
N GLU A 139 3.36 -17.92 14.43
CA GLU A 139 3.34 -16.47 14.66
C GLU A 139 2.13 -15.82 13.99
N ILE A 140 1.78 -16.27 12.77
CA ILE A 140 0.61 -15.79 12.04
C ILE A 140 -0.69 -16.09 12.82
N ALA A 141 -0.81 -17.32 13.33
CA ALA A 141 -1.96 -17.73 14.12
C ALA A 141 -2.03 -16.98 15.46
N ALA A 142 -0.92 -16.89 16.20
CA ALA A 142 -0.87 -16.22 17.49
C ALA A 142 -1.23 -14.73 17.37
N THR A 143 -0.65 -14.00 16.41
CA THR A 143 -0.99 -12.57 16.26
C THR A 143 -2.45 -12.37 15.82
N ALA A 144 -3.04 -13.32 15.08
CA ALA A 144 -4.46 -13.25 14.69
C ALA A 144 -5.41 -13.49 15.88
N GLU A 145 -4.94 -14.13 16.95
CA GLU A 145 -5.67 -14.27 18.21
C GLU A 145 -5.46 -13.05 19.12
N ASP A 146 -4.24 -12.49 19.13
CA ASP A 146 -3.86 -11.38 20.02
C ASP A 146 -4.34 -10.00 19.54
N VAL A 147 -4.53 -9.82 18.23
CA VAL A 147 -4.90 -8.54 17.62
C VAL A 147 -6.32 -8.61 17.08
N ASP A 148 -7.23 -7.83 17.66
CA ASP A 148 -8.65 -7.78 17.27
C ASP A 148 -8.86 -7.39 15.79
N LEU A 149 -7.92 -6.62 15.23
CA LEU A 149 -7.95 -6.22 13.84
C LEU A 149 -7.34 -7.32 12.95
N PRO A 150 -8.03 -7.78 11.89
CA PRO A 150 -7.45 -8.73 10.95
C PRO A 150 -6.27 -8.09 10.22
N LEU A 151 -5.04 -8.53 10.51
CA LEU A 151 -3.83 -8.02 9.84
C LEU A 151 -3.49 -8.77 8.56
N TRP A 152 -3.92 -10.03 8.47
CA TRP A 152 -3.66 -10.90 7.33
C TRP A 152 -4.76 -11.92 7.11
N THR A 153 -4.82 -12.42 5.87
CA THR A 153 -5.74 -13.45 5.44
C THR A 153 -4.99 -14.53 4.67
N ARG A 154 -5.44 -15.77 4.81
CA ARG A 154 -4.94 -16.93 4.05
C ARG A 154 -5.74 -17.04 2.76
N LEU A 155 -5.07 -16.83 1.63
CA LEU A 155 -5.68 -16.94 0.31
C LEU A 155 -5.91 -18.41 -0.07
N PRO A 156 -6.95 -18.69 -0.88
CA PRO A 156 -7.14 -20.00 -1.48
C PRO A 156 -5.91 -20.45 -2.26
N GLN A 157 -5.65 -21.75 -2.27
CA GLN A 157 -4.56 -22.31 -3.08
C GLN A 157 -4.85 -22.07 -4.56
N ALA A 158 -3.90 -21.46 -5.26
CA ALA A 158 -3.98 -21.34 -6.71
C ALA A 158 -3.88 -22.74 -7.35
N PRO A 159 -4.54 -23.00 -8.49
CA PRO A 159 -4.44 -24.28 -9.19
C PRO A 159 -2.97 -24.69 -9.42
N GLY A 160 -2.59 -25.88 -8.94
CA GLY A 160 -1.23 -26.42 -9.09
C GLY A 160 -0.20 -25.98 -8.04
N GLN A 161 -0.55 -25.09 -7.10
CA GLN A 161 0.31 -24.72 -5.97
C GLN A 161 -0.03 -25.59 -4.74
N LYS A 162 0.99 -26.17 -4.12
CA LYS A 162 0.81 -26.99 -2.88
C LYS A 162 0.65 -26.13 -1.62
N GLU A 163 1.17 -24.90 -1.64
CA GLU A 163 1.21 -24.02 -0.48
C GLU A 163 0.20 -22.87 -0.64
N ALA A 164 -0.49 -22.53 0.45
CA ALA A 164 -1.34 -21.34 0.49
C ALA A 164 -0.47 -20.08 0.63
N ARG A 165 -0.99 -18.94 0.19
CA ARG A 165 -0.36 -17.63 0.36
C ARG A 165 -1.07 -16.82 1.44
N TYR A 166 -0.33 -15.98 2.14
CA TYR A 166 -0.86 -14.98 3.05
C TYR A 166 -0.80 -13.60 2.41
N MET A 167 -1.80 -12.77 2.67
CA MET A 167 -1.87 -11.37 2.24
C MET A 167 -2.27 -10.51 3.43
N HIS A 168 -1.79 -9.26 3.49
CA HIS A 168 -2.24 -8.34 4.54
C HIS A 168 -3.67 -7.82 4.25
N CYS A 169 -4.44 -7.52 5.30
CA CYS A 169 -5.80 -7.00 5.18
C CYS A 169 -5.88 -5.46 5.27
N LEU A 170 -4.74 -4.78 5.42
CA LEU A 170 -4.69 -3.32 5.53
C LEU A 170 -5.13 -2.54 4.27
N TYR A 171 -5.47 -3.22 3.17
CA TYR A 171 -6.17 -2.61 2.02
C TYR A 171 -7.70 -2.66 2.13
N GLY A 172 -8.23 -3.17 3.24
CA GLY A 172 -9.61 -3.62 3.37
C GLY A 172 -9.71 -5.13 3.18
N THR A 173 -10.64 -5.76 3.90
CA THR A 173 -10.83 -7.22 3.91
C THR A 173 -11.29 -7.79 2.56
N ASP A 174 -11.91 -6.95 1.73
CA ASP A 174 -12.41 -7.31 0.39
C ASP A 174 -11.40 -6.99 -0.72
N PHE A 175 -10.21 -6.49 -0.38
CA PHE A 175 -9.21 -6.16 -1.39
C PHE A 175 -8.62 -7.42 -2.02
N VAL A 176 -9.04 -7.69 -3.25
CA VAL A 176 -8.38 -8.62 -4.15
C VAL A 176 -7.41 -7.80 -5.00
N ARG A 177 -6.10 -7.91 -4.75
CA ARG A 177 -5.10 -7.41 -5.71
C ARG A 177 -5.42 -8.06 -7.05
N PRO A 178 -5.50 -7.33 -8.17
CA PRO A 178 -5.51 -7.94 -9.49
C PRO A 178 -4.19 -8.68 -9.65
N THR A 179 -4.17 -9.95 -9.24
CA THR A 179 -3.06 -10.82 -9.57
C THR A 179 -3.10 -10.95 -11.09
N GLU A 180 -2.02 -10.55 -11.77
CA GLU A 180 -1.73 -11.09 -13.08
C GLU A 180 -1.65 -12.61 -12.91
N SER A 181 -2.79 -13.26 -13.11
CA SER A 181 -2.91 -14.68 -13.21
C SER A 181 -1.98 -15.11 -14.33
N VAL A 182 -0.90 -15.78 -13.98
CA VAL A 182 -0.17 -16.62 -14.94
C VAL A 182 -1.06 -17.82 -15.23
N GLU A 183 -2.11 -17.60 -16.02
CA GLU A 183 -2.89 -18.65 -16.67
C GLU A 183 -2.63 -18.59 -18.16
N ALA A 184 -1.78 -19.53 -18.60
CA ALA A 184 -1.76 -19.98 -19.98
C ALA A 184 -3.06 -20.77 -20.24
N ALA A 185 -4.09 -20.07 -20.71
CA ALA A 185 -5.15 -20.59 -21.57
C ALA A 185 -5.67 -19.45 -22.46
N PRO A 186 -5.78 -19.63 -23.79
CA PRO A 186 -6.17 -18.54 -24.68
C PRO A 186 -7.70 -18.32 -24.63
N ALA A 187 -8.10 -17.05 -24.79
CA ALA A 187 -9.46 -16.56 -25.08
C ALA A 187 -10.37 -16.05 -23.92
N PRO A 188 -9.85 -15.19 -23.02
CA PRO A 188 -10.65 -14.04 -22.55
C PRO A 188 -9.92 -12.68 -22.62
N ALA A 189 -8.62 -12.67 -22.93
CA ALA A 189 -7.80 -11.45 -22.96
C ALA A 189 -8.23 -10.44 -24.03
N VAL A 190 -8.78 -10.90 -25.15
CA VAL A 190 -9.23 -10.00 -26.24
C VAL A 190 -10.47 -9.22 -25.82
N ALA A 191 -11.41 -9.86 -25.12
CA ALA A 191 -12.64 -9.23 -24.63
C ALA A 191 -12.36 -8.23 -23.50
N ALA A 192 -11.42 -8.54 -22.60
CA ALA A 192 -11.02 -7.63 -21.53
C ALA A 192 -10.26 -6.40 -22.06
N VAL A 193 -9.39 -6.60 -23.06
CA VAL A 193 -8.70 -5.49 -23.75
C VAL A 193 -9.70 -4.66 -24.57
N GLN A 194 -10.64 -5.28 -25.26
CA GLN A 194 -11.71 -4.58 -25.99
C GLN A 194 -12.59 -3.76 -25.04
N GLN A 195 -13.02 -4.33 -23.91
CA GLN A 195 -13.83 -3.62 -22.92
C GLN A 195 -13.05 -2.45 -22.28
N ARG A 196 -11.74 -2.61 -22.07
CA ARG A 196 -10.86 -1.53 -21.58
C ARG A 196 -10.70 -0.44 -22.63
N SER A 197 -10.48 -0.80 -23.90
CA SER A 197 -10.38 0.15 -25.02
C SER A 197 -11.70 0.89 -25.24
N GLU A 198 -12.83 0.21 -25.20
CA GLU A 198 -14.16 0.83 -25.32
C GLU A 198 -14.42 1.84 -24.19
N ARG A 199 -14.04 1.49 -22.95
CA ARG A 199 -14.16 2.40 -21.81
C ARG A 199 -13.24 3.61 -21.94
N VAL A 200 -12.02 3.44 -22.46
CA VAL A 200 -11.11 4.55 -22.74
C VAL A 200 -11.69 5.47 -23.81
N THR A 201 -12.17 4.93 -24.94
CA THR A 201 -12.78 5.74 -26.02
C THR A 201 -14.03 6.48 -25.55
N GLN A 202 -14.87 5.87 -24.71
CA GLN A 202 -16.03 6.55 -24.11
C GLN A 202 -15.61 7.69 -23.17
N LEU A 203 -14.54 7.50 -22.40
CA LEU A 203 -14.01 8.54 -21.53
C LEU A 203 -13.40 9.69 -22.35
N GLU A 204 -12.64 9.38 -23.40
CA GLU A 204 -12.08 10.38 -24.31
C GLU A 204 -13.17 11.22 -24.98
N THR A 205 -14.22 10.58 -25.50
CA THR A 205 -15.37 11.27 -26.11
C THR A 205 -16.05 12.21 -25.11
N ARG A 206 -16.22 11.75 -23.86
CA ARG A 206 -16.86 12.54 -22.80
C ARG A 206 -15.98 13.71 -22.35
N VAL A 207 -14.66 13.55 -22.36
CA VAL A 207 -13.71 14.65 -22.09
C VAL A 207 -13.81 15.69 -23.20
N ASP A 208 -13.81 15.28 -24.47
CA ASP A 208 -13.93 16.21 -25.60
C ASP A 208 -15.25 17.00 -25.57
N GLU A 209 -16.37 16.34 -25.25
CA GLU A 209 -17.68 17.00 -25.07
C GLU A 209 -17.65 18.01 -23.93
N LEU A 210 -17.13 17.63 -22.76
CA LEU A 210 -17.02 18.51 -21.60
C LEU A 210 -16.10 19.70 -21.87
N GLU A 211 -14.99 19.50 -22.58
CA GLU A 211 -14.10 20.60 -22.98
C GLU A 211 -14.79 21.58 -23.91
N ARG A 212 -15.63 21.10 -24.83
CA ARG A 212 -16.40 21.96 -25.73
C ARG A 212 -17.46 22.75 -24.98
N GLU A 213 -18.21 22.11 -24.09
CA GLU A 213 -19.20 22.78 -23.23
C GLU A 213 -18.54 23.86 -22.36
N LEU A 214 -17.36 23.56 -21.82
CA LEU A 214 -16.60 24.48 -20.98
C LEU A 214 -16.05 25.67 -21.80
N ALA A 215 -15.64 25.45 -23.04
CA ALA A 215 -15.25 26.52 -23.96
C ALA A 215 -16.45 27.42 -24.33
N GLU A 216 -17.60 26.84 -24.63
CA GLU A 216 -18.85 27.57 -24.91
C GLU A 216 -19.30 28.39 -23.68
N LEU A 217 -19.24 27.80 -22.48
CA LEU A 217 -19.58 28.49 -21.24
C LEU A 217 -18.62 29.65 -20.94
N LYS A 218 -17.31 29.47 -21.16
CA LYS A 218 -16.32 30.55 -21.02
C LYS A 218 -16.57 31.69 -22.02
N ALA A 219 -16.91 31.38 -23.26
CA ALA A 219 -17.23 32.38 -24.27
C ALA A 219 -18.51 33.15 -23.93
N SER A 220 -19.56 32.45 -23.45
CA SER A 220 -20.80 33.07 -22.98
C SER A 220 -20.56 33.94 -21.74
N PHE A 221 -19.70 33.51 -20.82
CA PHE A 221 -19.34 34.31 -19.65
C PHE A 221 -18.54 35.57 -20.03
N ALA A 222 -17.62 35.47 -20.99
CA ALA A 222 -16.86 36.61 -21.48
C ALA A 222 -17.75 37.64 -22.20
N SER A 223 -18.70 37.20 -23.02
CA SER A 223 -19.65 38.09 -23.69
C SER A 223 -20.66 38.70 -22.72
N PHE A 224 -21.13 37.94 -21.72
CA PHE A 224 -21.94 38.46 -20.62
C PHE A 224 -21.18 39.55 -19.87
N ARG A 225 -19.92 39.33 -19.51
CA ARG A 225 -19.12 40.32 -18.79
C ARG A 225 -18.93 41.63 -19.57
N GLN A 226 -18.73 41.56 -20.89
CA GLN A 226 -18.63 42.74 -21.76
C GLN A 226 -19.94 43.54 -21.89
N GLN A 227 -21.10 42.98 -21.53
CA GLN A 227 -22.37 43.71 -21.53
C GLN A 227 -22.62 44.51 -20.24
N PHE A 228 -21.80 44.30 -19.21
CA PHE A 228 -21.91 44.99 -17.92
C PHE A 228 -20.70 45.90 -17.59
N ASP A 229 -19.77 46.07 -18.54
CA ASP A 229 -18.75 47.12 -18.58
C ASP A 229 -19.15 48.21 -19.60
#